data_AF-X1FHV9-F1
#
_entry.id   AF-X1FHV9-F1
#
_cell.length_a   1.000
_cell.length_b   1.000
_cell.length_c   1.000
_cell.angle_alpha   90.00
_cell.angle_beta   90.00
_cell.angle_gamma   90.00
#
_symmetry.space_group_name_H-M   'P 1'
#
loop_
_entity.id
_entity.type
_entity.pdbx_description
1 polymer ?
#
loop_
_entity_poly.entity_id
_entity_poly.type
_entity_poly.pdbx_seq_one_letter_code
_entity_poly.pdbx_strand_id
1 'polypeptide(L)'
;PFFNTSEMFFIYAKLYASIGNIEKTVEYLKKAEGAGFSDWHRIMKEKDFEKAREDPRIKDFLKRKIQRTSMVRHAEGILSGYSLLG
;
A
#
# COMPACT_ATOMS: atom_id res chain seq x y z
N PRO A 1 -20.25 7.72 -11.77
CA PRO A 1 -18.86 7.84 -11.26
C PRO A 1 -18.71 7.06 -9.94
N PHE A 2 -18.10 5.88 -10.00
CA PHE A 2 -17.73 5.15 -8.79
C PHE A 2 -16.48 5.82 -8.21
N PHE A 3 -16.65 6.66 -7.19
CA PHE A 3 -15.51 7.12 -6.40
C PHE A 3 -14.88 5.89 -5.76
N ASN A 4 -13.64 5.58 -6.12
CA ASN A 4 -12.90 4.50 -5.47
C ASN A 4 -12.56 4.94 -4.04
N THR A 5 -13.37 4.51 -3.06
CA THR A 5 -13.23 4.87 -1.64
C THR A 5 -11.84 4.56 -1.10
N SER A 6 -11.20 3.50 -1.61
CA SER A 6 -9.84 3.12 -1.22
C SER A 6 -8.79 4.13 -1.69
N GLU A 7 -8.95 4.67 -2.90
CA GLU A 7 -8.10 5.73 -3.46
C GLU A 7 -8.30 7.04 -2.68
N MET A 8 -9.55 7.37 -2.30
CA MET A 8 -9.83 8.57 -1.50
C MET A 8 -9.13 8.50 -0.13
N PHE A 9 -9.19 7.36 0.55
CA PHE A 9 -8.46 7.19 1.80
C PHE A 9 -6.93 7.26 1.60
N PHE A 10 -6.41 6.73 0.49
CA PHE A 10 -4.99 6.90 0.16
C PHE A 10 -4.61 8.37 -0.06
N ILE A 11 -5.44 9.15 -0.77
CA ILE A 11 -5.23 10.58 -0.99
C ILE A 11 -5.23 11.34 0.35
N TYR A 12 -6.13 11.01 1.28
CA TYR A 12 -6.10 11.60 2.61
C TYR A 12 -4.83 11.24 3.37
N ALA A 13 -4.39 9.97 3.31
CA ALA A 13 -3.12 9.58 3.92
C ALA A 13 -1.95 10.39 3.36
N LYS A 14 -1.93 10.62 2.04
CA LYS A 14 -0.92 11.45 1.36
C LYS A 14 -0.93 12.89 1.86
N LEU A 15 -2.12 13.49 1.97
CA LEU A 15 -2.28 14.86 2.49
C LEU A 15 -1.76 14.99 3.93
N TYR A 16 -2.08 14.02 4.79
CA TYR A 16 -1.58 14.06 6.16
C TYR A 16 -0.08 13.79 6.26
N ALA A 17 0.47 12.95 5.38
CA ALA A 17 1.90 12.69 5.32
C ALA A 17 2.68 13.94 4.91
N SER A 18 2.19 14.70 3.93
CA SER A 18 2.87 15.89 3.42
C SER A 18 2.99 17.01 4.46
N ILE A 19 2.01 17.11 5.37
CA ILE A 19 2.03 18.05 6.50
C ILE A 19 2.68 17.47 7.77
N GLY A 20 3.21 16.23 7.72
CA GLY A 20 3.91 15.59 8.83
C GLY A 20 3.01 15.00 9.92
N ASN A 21 1.69 14.90 9.69
CA ASN A 21 0.78 14.29 10.65
C ASN A 21 0.78 12.76 10.50
N ILE A 22 1.72 12.12 11.20
CA ILE A 22 1.93 10.68 11.08
C ILE A 22 0.77 9.85 11.64
N GLU A 23 0.15 10.29 12.74
CA GLU A 23 -1.01 9.59 13.30
C GLU A 23 -2.14 9.47 12.28
N LYS A 24 -2.52 10.59 11.67
CA LYS A 24 -3.56 10.60 10.63
C LYS A 24 -3.12 9.85 9.39
N THR A 25 -1.85 9.94 9.01
CA THR A 25 -1.30 9.13 7.90
C THR A 25 -1.57 7.64 8.13
N VAL A 26 -1.20 7.11 9.30
CA VAL A 26 -1.41 5.69 9.64
C VAL A 26 -2.90 5.33 9.70
N GLU A 27 -3.74 6.21 10.25
CA GLU A 27 -5.20 6.01 10.29
C GLU A 27 -5.78 5.82 8.89
N TYR A 28 -5.45 6.71 7.96
CA TYR A 28 -5.99 6.68 6.61
C TYR A 28 -5.37 5.56 5.74
N LEU A 29 -4.11 5.17 5.98
CA LEU A 29 -3.55 3.98 5.35
C LEU A 29 -4.31 2.70 5.73
N LYS A 30 -4.70 2.55 7.00
CA LYS A 30 -5.54 1.43 7.46
C LYS A 30 -6.94 1.47 6.85
N LYS A 31 -7.53 2.66 6.69
CA LYS A 31 -8.82 2.83 6.00
C LYS A 31 -8.73 2.47 4.51
N ALA A 32 -7.67 2.90 3.84
CA ALA A 32 -7.40 2.53 2.45
C ALA A 32 -7.25 1.01 2.31
N GLU A 33 -6.54 0.37 3.24
CA GLU A 33 -6.39 -1.08 3.31
C GLU A 33 -7.75 -1.78 3.45
N GLY A 34 -8.57 -1.36 4.43
CA GLY A 34 -9.90 -1.94 4.64
C GLY A 34 -10.85 -1.73 3.45
N ALA A 35 -10.63 -0.69 2.67
CA ALA A 35 -11.37 -0.41 1.43
C ALA A 35 -10.82 -1.12 0.19
N GLY A 36 -9.72 -1.88 0.30
CA GLY A 36 -9.16 -2.68 -0.80
C GLY A 36 -8.02 -2.02 -1.59
N PHE A 37 -7.42 -0.95 -1.10
CA PHE A 37 -6.25 -0.35 -1.75
C PHE A 37 -5.07 -1.34 -1.75
N SER A 38 -4.35 -1.40 -2.86
CA SER A 38 -3.29 -2.40 -3.07
C SER A 38 -1.97 -1.84 -3.61
N ASP A 39 -1.95 -0.61 -4.13
CA ASP A 39 -0.75 -0.01 -4.72
C ASP A 39 0.16 0.69 -3.68
N TRP A 40 0.60 -0.09 -2.70
CA TRP A 40 1.40 0.41 -1.58
C TRP A 40 2.81 0.88 -1.98
N HIS A 41 3.27 0.53 -3.19
CA HIS A 41 4.56 0.99 -3.72
C HIS A 41 4.59 2.51 -3.93
N ARG A 42 3.42 3.15 -4.06
CA ARG A 42 3.31 4.62 -4.17
C ARG A 42 3.87 5.34 -2.95
N ILE A 43 3.71 4.77 -1.76
CA ILE A 43 4.27 5.34 -0.52
C ILE A 43 5.79 5.47 -0.62
N MET A 44 6.48 4.57 -1.31
CA MET A 44 7.93 4.59 -1.51
C MET A 44 8.41 5.55 -2.61
N LYS A 45 7.51 6.03 -3.47
CA LYS A 45 7.85 6.90 -4.61
C LYS A 45 7.38 8.33 -4.41
N GLU A 46 6.19 8.54 -3.87
CA GLU A 46 5.56 9.85 -3.72
C GLU A 46 6.24 10.68 -2.62
N LYS A 47 6.71 11.88 -2.99
CA LYS A 47 7.44 12.81 -2.12
C LYS A 47 6.66 13.20 -0.86
N ASP A 48 5.34 13.23 -0.94
CA ASP A 48 4.46 13.51 0.20
C ASP A 48 4.70 12.58 1.39
N PHE A 49 5.16 11.36 1.14
CA PHE A 49 5.47 10.37 2.18
C PHE A 49 6.93 10.40 2.65
N GLU A 50 7.80 11.26 2.09
CA GLU A 50 9.25 11.24 2.36
C GLU A 50 9.56 11.22 3.87
N LYS A 51 8.97 12.15 4.63
CA LYS A 51 9.11 12.20 6.10
C LYS A 51 8.42 11.04 6.81
N ALA A 52 7.31 10.56 6.26
CA ALA A 52 6.49 9.54 6.87
C ALA A 52 7.09 8.12 6.74
N ARG A 53 7.88 7.87 5.68
CA ARG A 53 8.56 6.58 5.44
C ARG A 53 9.53 6.19 6.55
N GLU A 54 10.04 7.16 7.29
CA GLU A 54 11.00 6.89 8.38
C GLU A 54 10.31 6.38 9.64
N ASP A 55 9.01 6.66 9.82
CA ASP A 55 8.26 6.26 11.00
C ASP A 55 8.16 4.72 11.10
N PRO A 56 8.48 4.13 12.26
CA PRO A 56 8.44 2.68 12.47
C PRO A 56 7.09 2.05 12.12
N ARG A 57 5.97 2.74 12.40
CA ARG A 57 4.61 2.23 12.14
C ARG A 57 4.35 2.09 10.64
N ILE A 58 4.89 3.02 9.84
CA ILE A 58 4.77 3.00 8.38
C ILE A 58 5.71 1.95 7.79
N LYS A 59 6.94 1.83 8.29
CA LYS A 59 7.86 0.75 7.90
C LYS A 59 7.25 -0.63 8.14
N ASP A 60 6.67 -0.86 9.31
CA ASP A 60 6.01 -2.12 9.65
C ASP A 60 4.79 -2.39 8.76
N PHE A 61 4.02 -1.34 8.48
CA PHE A 61 2.88 -1.43 7.56
C PHE A 61 3.34 -1.87 6.15
N LEU A 62 4.34 -1.20 5.59
CA LEU A 62 4.88 -1.52 4.27
C LEU A 62 5.50 -2.91 4.21
N LYS A 63 6.23 -3.33 5.24
CA LYS A 63 6.79 -4.67 5.35
C LYS A 63 5.72 -5.74 5.18
N ARG A 64 4.59 -5.61 5.88
CA ARG A 64 3.45 -6.56 5.78
C ARG A 64 2.80 -6.54 4.39
N LYS A 65 2.66 -5.37 3.78
CA LYS A 65 1.95 -5.20 2.51
C LYS A 65 2.75 -5.60 1.29
N ILE A 66 4.01 -5.20 1.22
CA ILE A 66 4.89 -5.47 0.07
C ILE A 66 5.33 -6.94 0.07
N GLN A 67 5.59 -7.55 1.24
CA GLN A 67 5.95 -8.98 1.30
C GLN A 67 4.83 -9.91 0.79
N ARG A 68 3.56 -9.61 1.09
CA ARG A 68 2.42 -10.36 0.54
C ARG A 68 2.35 -10.26 -0.99
N THR A 69 2.56 -9.07 -1.55
CA THR A 69 2.51 -8.88 -3.00
C THR A 69 3.60 -9.66 -3.73
N SER A 70 4.79 -9.84 -3.14
CA SER A 70 5.87 -10.63 -3.75
C SER A 70 5.65 -12.15 -3.68
N MET A 71 5.03 -12.66 -2.62
CA MET A 71 4.76 -14.10 -2.50
C MET A 71 3.62 -14.57 -3.43
N VAL A 72 2.56 -13.77 -3.57
CA VAL A 72 1.42 -14.11 -4.46
C VAL A 72 1.87 -14.13 -5.93
N ARG A 73 2.67 -13.15 -6.36
CA ARG A 73 3.19 -13.10 -7.74
C ARG A 73 4.11 -14.28 -8.08
N HIS A 74 4.88 -14.77 -7.10
CA HIS A 74 5.74 -15.94 -7.30
C HIS A 74 4.93 -17.24 -7.36
N ALA A 75 3.91 -17.40 -6.51
CA ALA A 75 3.03 -18.57 -6.52
C ALA A 75 2.18 -18.67 -7.80
N GLU A 76 1.65 -17.56 -8.30
CA GLU A 76 0.89 -17.52 -9.57
C GLU A 76 1.79 -17.80 -10.78
N GLY A 77 3.04 -17.33 -10.77
CA GLY A 77 4.02 -17.65 -11.82
C GLY A 77 4.36 -19.14 -11.88
N ILE A 78 4.46 -19.80 -10.72
CA ILE A 78 4.70 -21.24 -10.65
C ILE A 78 3.48 -22.01 -11.18
N LEU A 79 2.26 -21.71 -10.71
CA LEU A 79 1.04 -22.40 -11.14
C LEU A 79 0.74 -22.24 -12.63
N SER A 80 0.99 -21.06 -13.20
CA SER A 80 0.79 -20.80 -14.64
C SER A 80 1.72 -21.65 -15.52
N GLY A 81 2.95 -21.94 -15.05
CA GLY A 81 3.90 -22.80 -15.77
C GLY A 81 3.46 -24.28 -15.86
N TYR A 82 2.71 -24.78 -14.88
CA TYR A 82 2.23 -26.17 -14.89
C TYR A 82 1.04 -26.41 -15.84
N SER A 83 0.24 -25.38 -16.14
CA SER A 83 -0.92 -25.50 -17.05
C SER A 83 -0.56 -25.55 -18.54
N LEU A 84 0.70 -25.27 -18.93
CA LEU A 84 1.16 -25.32 -20.32
C LEU A 84 1.85 -26.64 -20.69
N LEU A 85 2.04 -27.54 -19.71
CA LEU A 85 2.69 -28.84 -19.86
C LEU A 85 1.71 -30.02 -19.80
N GLY A 86 0.40 -29.75 -19.83
CA GLY A 86 -0.68 -30.75 -19.80
C GLY A 86 -1.44 -30.81 -21.12
#